data_AF-A0A1H3TW94-F1
#
_entry.id   AF-A0A1H3TW94-F1
#
_cell.length_a   1.000
_cell.length_b   1.000
_cell.length_c   1.000
_cell.angle_alpha   90.00
_cell.angle_beta   90.00
_cell.angle_gamma   90.00
#
_symmetry.space_group_name_H-M   'P 1'
#
loop_
_entity.id
_entity.type
_entity.pdbx_description
1 polymer ?
#
loop_
_entity_poly.entity_id
_entity_poly.type
_entity_poly.pdbx_seq_one_letter_code
_entity_poly.pdbx_strand_id
1 'polypeptide(L)'
;MSVKTTTVLCFALLVPFSVAADPINVMPTSDYDAMAAKLMGQGYHDIRIVDPDRGYMQAYDRYGSELLIVVDANKRRVVRTNAVHSSDE
;
A
#
# COMPACT_ATOMS: atom_id res chain seq x y z
N MET A 1 35.31 -57.93 24.32
CA MET A 1 35.76 -57.27 23.07
C MET A 1 34.60 -56.40 22.61
N SER A 2 34.84 -55.09 22.52
CA SER A 2 33.82 -54.06 22.28
C SER A 2 33.58 -53.90 20.78
N VAL A 3 32.33 -53.90 20.32
CA VAL A 3 31.93 -53.32 19.03
C VAL A 3 30.68 -52.50 19.26
N LYS A 4 30.89 -51.18 19.27
CA LYS A 4 29.90 -50.11 19.15
C LYS A 4 29.31 -50.13 17.73
N THR A 5 28.14 -49.50 17.51
CA THR A 5 27.71 -48.73 16.30
C THR A 5 26.18 -48.89 16.14
N THR A 6 25.34 -48.01 16.68
CA THR A 6 24.91 -46.68 16.18
C THR A 6 23.45 -46.75 15.73
N THR A 7 22.58 -46.19 16.57
CA THR A 7 21.16 -45.95 16.31
C THR A 7 21.04 -44.83 15.28
N VAL A 8 20.55 -45.11 14.08
CA VAL A 8 20.13 -44.07 13.12
C VAL A 8 18.63 -43.85 13.30
N LEU A 9 18.27 -42.98 14.24
CA LEU A 9 16.92 -42.45 14.34
C LEU A 9 16.84 -41.28 13.35
N CYS A 10 16.46 -41.56 12.10
CA CYS A 10 16.18 -40.54 11.11
C CYS A 10 14.88 -39.83 11.50
N PHE A 11 14.98 -38.84 12.39
CA PHE A 11 13.92 -37.87 12.62
C PHE A 11 13.85 -36.98 11.38
N ALA A 12 13.04 -37.40 10.40
CA ALA A 12 12.66 -36.56 9.28
C ALA A 12 11.89 -35.38 9.86
N LEU A 13 12.61 -34.28 10.10
CA LEU A 13 12.06 -32.98 10.42
C LEU A 13 11.15 -32.58 9.25
N LEU A 14 9.85 -32.82 9.42
CA LEU A 14 8.80 -32.18 8.64
C LEU A 14 8.95 -30.67 8.86
N VAL A 15 9.77 -30.03 8.03
CA VAL A 15 9.79 -28.58 7.89
C VAL A 15 8.38 -28.17 7.47
N PRO A 16 7.65 -27.38 8.28
CA PRO A 16 6.49 -26.71 7.74
C PRO A 16 7.02 -25.75 6.69
N PHE A 17 6.75 -26.08 5.42
CA PHE A 17 6.92 -25.15 4.32
C PHE A 17 5.93 -24.02 4.63
N SER A 18 6.42 -22.95 5.25
CA SER A 18 5.67 -21.70 5.31
C SER A 18 5.51 -21.26 3.87
N VAL A 19 4.39 -21.64 3.26
CA VAL A 19 3.82 -20.89 2.15
C VAL A 19 3.65 -19.49 2.71
N ALA A 20 4.58 -18.61 2.35
CA ALA A 20 4.31 -17.19 2.39
C ALA A 20 3.04 -17.05 1.54
N ALA A 21 1.91 -16.78 2.19
CA ALA A 21 0.76 -16.30 1.48
C ALA A 21 1.27 -15.06 0.75
N ASP A 22 1.36 -15.16 -0.58
CA ASP A 22 1.50 -13.98 -1.42
C ASP A 22 0.50 -12.98 -0.87
N PRO A 23 0.88 -11.73 -0.57
CA PRO A 23 -0.07 -10.75 -0.13
C PRO A 23 -1.15 -10.77 -1.20
N ILE A 24 -2.32 -11.26 -0.80
CA ILE A 24 -3.55 -11.18 -1.54
C ILE A 24 -3.50 -9.75 -2.07
N ASN A 25 -3.62 -9.58 -3.39
CA ASN A 25 -3.76 -8.28 -4.01
C ASN A 25 -5.08 -7.69 -3.46
N VAL A 26 -5.05 -7.27 -2.20
CA VAL A 26 -6.12 -6.62 -1.48
C VAL A 26 -6.30 -5.39 -2.30
N MET A 27 -7.43 -5.36 -3.00
CA MET A 27 -7.89 -4.25 -3.79
C MET A 27 -7.45 -2.95 -3.08
N PRO A 28 -6.50 -2.18 -3.65
CA PRO A 28 -5.85 -1.08 -2.92
C PRO A 28 -6.86 -0.03 -2.44
N THR A 29 -8.08 -0.07 -2.98
CA THR A 29 -9.23 0.77 -2.68
C THR A 29 -9.46 1.05 -1.20
N SER A 30 -9.31 0.11 -0.26
CA SER A 30 -9.62 0.42 1.15
C SER A 30 -8.69 1.47 1.78
N ASP A 31 -7.40 1.47 1.45
CA ASP A 31 -6.47 2.47 1.96
C ASP A 31 -6.65 3.81 1.23
N TYR A 32 -6.94 3.76 -0.07
CA TYR A 32 -7.28 4.95 -0.85
C TYR A 32 -8.63 5.57 -0.44
N ASP A 33 -9.60 4.77 0.01
CA ASP A 33 -10.89 5.24 0.54
C ASP A 33 -10.69 6.02 1.85
N ALA A 34 -9.83 5.51 2.73
CA ALA A 34 -9.46 6.23 3.96
C ALA A 34 -8.75 7.56 3.66
N MET A 35 -7.89 7.57 2.63
CA MET A 35 -7.25 8.79 2.16
C MET A 35 -8.25 9.76 1.51
N ALA A 36 -9.17 9.26 0.69
CA ALA A 36 -10.22 10.05 0.08
C ALA A 36 -11.12 10.69 1.14
N ALA A 37 -11.56 9.93 2.15
CA ALA A 37 -12.35 10.45 3.26
C ALA A 37 -11.61 11.56 4.02
N LYS A 38 -10.29 11.39 4.26
CA LYS A 38 -9.46 12.41 4.90
C LYS A 38 -9.35 13.68 4.06
N LEU A 39 -9.19 13.54 2.75
CA LEU A 39 -9.14 14.66 1.81
C LEU A 39 -10.49 15.37 1.73
N MET A 40 -11.61 14.63 1.70
CA MET A 40 -12.96 15.23 1.77
C MET A 40 -13.14 16.05 3.05
N GLY A 41 -12.69 15.54 4.20
CA GLY A 41 -12.71 16.27 5.47
C GLY A 41 -11.87 17.56 5.48
N GLN A 42 -10.91 17.69 4.57
CA GLN A 42 -10.09 18.89 4.37
C GLN A 42 -10.67 19.86 3.34
N GLY A 43 -11.81 19.53 2.72
CA GLY A 43 -12.46 20.35 1.71
C GLY A 43 -12.06 20.03 0.27
N TYR A 44 -11.36 18.92 0.03
CA TYR A 44 -11.12 18.43 -1.32
C TYR A 44 -12.36 17.70 -1.86
N HIS A 45 -12.60 17.79 -3.16
CA HIS A 45 -13.71 17.13 -3.84
C HIS A 45 -13.26 16.50 -5.17
N ASP A 46 -14.15 15.73 -5.81
CA ASP A 46 -13.90 15.00 -7.05
C ASP A 46 -12.60 14.17 -7.03
N ILE A 47 -12.42 13.44 -5.92
CA ILE A 47 -11.23 12.65 -5.67
C ILE A 47 -11.26 11.38 -6.52
N ARG A 48 -10.21 11.17 -7.31
CA ARG A 48 -10.04 9.98 -8.15
C ARG A 48 -8.62 9.41 -8.02
N ILE A 49 -8.52 8.09 -8.07
CA ILE A 49 -7.22 7.40 -8.12
C ILE A 49 -6.76 7.43 -9.58
N VAL A 50 -5.57 7.98 -9.82
CA VAL A 50 -4.98 8.10 -11.17
C VAL A 50 -3.99 6.97 -11.41
N ASP A 51 -3.17 6.65 -10.41
CA ASP A 51 -2.18 5.58 -10.48
C ASP A 51 -2.01 4.93 -9.09
N PRO A 52 -2.65 3.77 -8.85
CA PRO A 52 -2.60 3.12 -7.54
C PRO A 52 -1.22 2.53 -7.21
N ASP A 53 -0.43 2.14 -8.22
CA ASP A 53 0.91 1.56 -8.03
C ASP A 53 1.92 2.63 -7.58
N ARG A 54 1.75 3.86 -8.09
CA ARG A 54 2.63 5.00 -7.78
C ARG A 54 2.13 5.90 -6.66
N GLY A 55 0.93 5.64 -6.12
CA GLY A 55 0.38 6.50 -5.07
C GLY A 55 -0.33 7.74 -5.58
N TYR A 56 -0.69 7.85 -6.86
CA TYR A 56 -1.27 9.08 -7.39
C TYR A 56 -2.79 9.11 -7.27
N MET A 57 -3.26 10.14 -6.59
CA MET A 57 -4.65 10.58 -6.55
C MET A 57 -4.73 11.96 -7.17
N GLN A 58 -5.86 12.27 -7.77
CA GLN A 58 -6.20 13.62 -8.17
C GLN A 58 -7.41 14.08 -7.38
N ALA A 59 -7.42 15.34 -6.98
CA ALA A 59 -8.56 15.97 -6.31
C ALA A 59 -8.60 17.46 -6.64
N TYR A 60 -9.75 18.08 -6.41
CA TYR A 60 -9.92 19.53 -6.50
C TYR A 60 -9.97 20.13 -5.10
N ASP A 61 -9.26 21.22 -4.88
CA ASP A 61 -9.35 21.97 -3.61
C ASP A 61 -10.67 22.75 -3.50
N ARG A 62 -10.93 23.36 -2.35
CA ARG A 62 -12.12 24.20 -2.11
C ARG A 62 -12.29 25.40 -3.07
N TYR A 63 -11.24 25.76 -3.80
CA TYR A 63 -11.21 26.86 -4.76
C TYR A 63 -11.35 26.36 -6.21
N GLY A 64 -11.41 25.04 -6.42
CA GLY A 64 -11.47 24.42 -7.74
C GLY A 64 -10.11 24.20 -8.39
N SER A 65 -9.01 24.34 -7.65
CA SER A 65 -7.67 24.04 -8.17
C SER A 65 -7.45 22.53 -8.25
N GLU A 66 -7.04 22.06 -9.42
CA GLU A 66 -6.70 20.65 -9.62
C GLU A 66 -5.35 20.33 -8.99
N LEU A 67 -5.33 19.31 -8.13
CA LEU A 67 -4.15 18.86 -7.42
C LEU A 67 -3.87 17.38 -7.71
N LEU A 68 -2.60 17.08 -7.96
CA LEU A 68 -2.07 15.73 -7.96
C LEU A 68 -1.48 15.44 -6.58
N ILE A 69 -2.14 14.56 -5.86
CA ILE A 69 -1.81 14.16 -4.50
C ILE A 69 -1.12 12.81 -4.57
N VAL A 70 0.15 12.77 -4.17
CA VAL A 70 0.93 11.57 -4.00
C VAL A 70 0.73 11.07 -2.58
N VAL A 71 0.21 9.86 -2.44
CA VAL A 71 -0.06 9.19 -1.17
C VAL A 71 0.76 7.92 -1.06
N ASP A 72 1.28 7.66 0.14
CA ASP A 72 1.79 6.36 0.52
C ASP A 72 0.63 5.63 1.19
N ALA A 73 -0.05 4.77 0.42
CA ALA A 73 -1.24 4.04 0.88
C ALA A 73 -0.90 3.10 2.04
N ASN A 74 0.27 2.45 2.00
CA ASN A 74 0.76 1.55 3.05
C ASN A 74 0.97 2.28 4.39
N LYS A 75 1.46 3.54 4.35
CA LYS A 75 1.66 4.37 5.54
C LYS A 75 0.48 5.29 5.83
N ARG A 76 -0.56 5.30 5.00
CA ARG A 76 -1.75 6.18 5.07
C ARG A 76 -1.39 7.66 5.21
N ARG A 77 -0.43 8.11 4.41
CA ARG A 77 0.09 9.49 4.47
C ARG A 77 0.16 10.13 3.11
N VAL A 78 -0.19 11.41 3.05
CA VAL A 78 0.15 12.25 1.90
C VAL A 78 1.66 12.46 1.91
N VAL A 79 2.31 12.09 0.81
CA VAL A 79 3.74 12.25 0.58
C VAL A 79 4.00 13.60 -0.06
N ARG A 80 3.16 14.00 -1.02
CA ARG A 80 3.35 15.25 -1.77
C ARG A 80 2.03 15.71 -2.37
N THR A 81 1.85 17.02 -2.45
CA THR A 81 0.74 17.64 -3.20
C THR A 81 1.36 18.56 -4.23
N ASN A 82 1.09 18.34 -5.51
CA ASN A 82 1.50 19.24 -6.58
C ASN A 82 0.24 19.85 -7.20
N ALA A 83 0.22 21.17 -7.36
CA ALA A 83 -0.80 21.81 -8.18
C ALA A 83 -0.58 21.42 -9.65
N VAL A 84 -1.64 20.98 -10.32
CA VAL A 84 -1.59 20.61 -11.74
C VAL A 84 -1.67 21.86 -12.62
N HIS A 85 -2.32 22.91 -12.12
CA HIS A 85 -2.27 24.25 -12.71
C HIS A 85 -1.66 25.23 -11.72
N SER A 86 -0.53 25.83 -12.10
CA SER A 86 -0.17 27.15 -11.60
C SER A 86 -1.17 28.12 -12.21
N SER A 87 -1.95 28.82 -11.40
CA SER A 87 -2.72 29.97 -11.87
C SER A 87 -1.74 31.06 -12.30
N ASP A 88 -1.18 30.96 -13.50
CA ASP A 88 -0.40 32.01 -14.14
C ASP A 88 -0.52 31.84 -15.65
N GLU A 89 -1.65 32.29 -16.19
CA GLU A 89 -1.81 32.92 -17.52
C GLU A 89 -2.94 33.96 -17.47
#